data_AF-A0A1I7CL87-F1
#
_entry.id   AF-A0A1I7CL87-F1
#
_cell.length_a   1.000
_cell.length_b   1.000
_cell.length_c   1.000
_cell.angle_alpha   90.00
_cell.angle_beta   90.00
_cell.angle_gamma   90.00
#
_symmetry.space_group_name_H-M   'P 1'
#
loop_
_entity.id
_entity.type
_entity.pdbx_description
1 polymer ?
#
loop_
_entity_poly.entity_id
_entity_poly.type
_entity_poly.pdbx_seq_one_letter_code
_entity_poly.pdbx_strand_id
1 'polypeptide(L)'
;MEMDIRDNWDRLSPSTQQWLTDNPGCMILPRTITSIIRQETGGTADRDRHGTSPLSQADRDFITDKARCAPPSRPGLRASGPASTQRTE
;
A
#
# COMPACT_ATOMS: atom_id res chain seq x y z
N MET A 1 -13.69 -13.04 8.11
CA MET A 1 -12.32 -13.58 8.12
C MET A 1 -11.42 -12.38 7.94
N GLU A 2 -10.71 -12.01 9.00
CA GLU A 2 -9.84 -10.83 8.99
C GLU A 2 -8.72 -11.03 7.97
N MET A 3 -8.23 -9.92 7.43
CA MET A 3 -7.28 -9.94 6.35
C MET A 3 -5.86 -9.91 6.91
N ASP A 4 -5.27 -11.09 7.16
CA ASP A 4 -3.88 -11.18 7.60
C ASP A 4 -2.91 -10.90 6.45
N ILE A 5 -2.39 -9.66 6.39
CA ILE A 5 -1.39 -9.25 5.38
C ILE A 5 -0.13 -10.10 5.51
N ARG A 6 0.26 -10.43 6.75
CA ARG A 6 1.44 -11.27 7.01
C ARG A 6 1.36 -12.63 6.32
N ASP A 7 0.24 -13.32 6.45
CA ASP A 7 0.03 -14.67 5.90
C ASP A 7 -0.05 -14.65 4.37
N ASN A 8 -0.59 -13.56 3.83
CA ASN A 8 -0.81 -13.39 2.41
C ASN A 8 0.32 -12.64 1.69
N TRP A 9 1.36 -12.19 2.40
CA TRP A 9 2.38 -11.29 1.86
C TRP A 9 2.99 -11.80 0.56
N ASP A 10 3.36 -13.09 0.51
CA ASP A 10 3.95 -13.73 -0.67
C ASP A 10 2.99 -13.81 -1.87
N ARG A 11 1.68 -13.81 -1.60
CA ARG A 11 0.63 -13.85 -2.63
C ARG A 11 0.32 -12.46 -3.20
N LEU A 12 0.73 -11.39 -2.52
CA LEU A 12 0.59 -10.02 -3.02
C LEU A 12 1.52 -9.79 -4.19
N SER A 13 1.10 -8.99 -5.17
CA SER A 13 2.01 -8.60 -6.23
C SER A 13 3.14 -7.72 -5.69
N PRO A 14 4.30 -7.69 -6.38
CA PRO A 14 5.41 -6.81 -6.01
C PRO A 14 4.98 -5.33 -5.91
N SER A 15 4.06 -4.88 -6.76
CA SER A 15 3.51 -3.53 -6.74
C SER A 15 2.75 -3.23 -5.45
N THR A 16 1.94 -4.18 -4.99
CA THR A 16 1.18 -4.05 -3.73
C THR A 16 2.12 -4.10 -2.52
N GLN A 17 3.08 -5.02 -2.50
CA GLN A 17 4.10 -5.10 -1.44
C GLN A 17 4.91 -3.79 -1.35
N GLN A 18 5.29 -3.22 -2.50
CA GLN A 18 6.01 -1.96 -2.57
C GLN A 18 5.19 -0.79 -2.05
N TRP A 19 3.89 -0.74 -2.36
CA TRP A 19 3.00 0.32 -1.85
C TRP A 19 2.90 0.26 -0.32
N LEU A 20 2.79 -0.95 0.25
CA LEU A 20 2.73 -1.15 1.70
C LEU A 20 4.05 -0.72 2.37
N THR A 21 5.20 -1.11 1.83
CA THR A 21 6.50 -0.70 2.39
C THR A 21 6.83 0.78 2.22
N ASP A 22 6.30 1.43 1.19
CA ASP A 22 6.40 2.89 0.99
C ASP A 22 5.48 3.66 1.96
N ASN A 23 4.40 3.03 2.43
CA ASN A 23 3.40 3.63 3.31
C ASN A 23 3.21 2.83 4.62
N PRO A 24 4.27 2.64 5.44
CA PRO A 24 4.21 1.77 6.62
C PRO A 24 3.34 2.33 7.76
N GLY A 25 3.08 3.64 7.76
CA GLY A 25 2.16 4.30 8.71
C GLY A 25 0.67 4.16 8.36
N CYS A 26 0.33 3.43 7.30
CA CYS A 26 -1.05 3.26 6.88
C CYS A 26 -1.85 2.48 7.93
N MET A 27 -2.84 3.11 8.55
CA MET A 27 -3.72 2.46 9.54
C MET A 27 -4.94 1.82 8.90
N ILE A 28 -5.40 2.39 7.79
CA ILE A 28 -6.61 1.99 7.09
C ILE A 28 -6.29 1.91 5.61
N LEU A 29 -6.47 0.74 5.02
CA LEU A 29 -6.26 0.58 3.58
C LEU A 29 -7.33 1.33 2.79
N PRO A 30 -6.92 2.17 1.81
CA PRO A 30 -7.85 2.74 0.86
C PRO A 30 -8.56 1.62 0.06
N ARG A 31 -9.83 1.84 -0.28
CA ARG A 31 -10.67 0.89 -1.03
C ARG A 31 -9.98 0.30 -2.27
N THR A 32 -9.19 1.11 -2.97
CA THR A 32 -8.44 0.68 -4.16
C THR A 32 -7.43 -0.41 -3.82
N ILE A 33 -6.61 -0.20 -2.79
CA ILE A 33 -5.60 -1.17 -2.34
C ILE A 33 -6.26 -2.42 -1.78
N THR A 34 -7.32 -2.26 -0.97
CA THR A 34 -8.11 -3.40 -0.47
C THR A 34 -8.68 -4.25 -1.62
N SER A 35 -9.10 -3.61 -2.72
CA SER A 35 -9.63 -4.32 -3.89
C SER A 35 -8.56 -5.04 -4.70
N ILE A 36 -7.35 -4.47 -4.79
CA ILE A 36 -6.20 -5.11 -5.43
C ILE A 36 -5.81 -6.34 -4.62
N ILE A 37 -5.56 -6.18 -3.32
CA ILE A 37 -5.15 -7.31 -2.49
C ILE A 37 -6.21 -8.42 -2.50
N ARG A 38 -7.50 -8.09 -2.49
CA ARG A 38 -8.58 -9.08 -2.60
C ARG A 38 -8.52 -9.89 -3.89
N GLN A 39 -8.21 -9.25 -5.02
CA GLN A 39 -8.03 -9.96 -6.28
C GLN A 39 -6.82 -10.89 -6.24
N GLU A 40 -5.74 -10.48 -5.57
CA GLU A 40 -4.49 -11.24 -5.46
C GLU A 40 -4.59 -12.43 -4.49
N THR A 41 -5.27 -12.24 -3.36
CA THR A 41 -5.41 -13.25 -2.30
C THR A 41 -6.66 -14.11 -2.43
N GLY A 42 -7.64 -13.67 -3.22
CA GLY A 42 -8.97 -14.29 -3.30
C GLY A 42 -9.80 -14.13 -2.03
N GLY A 43 -9.29 -13.42 -1.02
CA GLY A 43 -9.93 -13.28 0.29
C GLY A 43 -10.96 -12.15 0.34
N THR A 44 -12.04 -12.35 1.10
CA THR A 44 -12.94 -11.25 1.51
C THR A 44 -12.28 -10.47 2.64
N ALA A 45 -11.49 -9.45 2.30
CA ALA A 45 -11.14 -8.43 3.28
C ALA A 45 -12.43 -7.87 3.88
N ASP A 46 -12.56 -7.91 5.20
CA ASP A 46 -13.70 -7.34 5.90
C ASP A 46 -13.73 -5.84 5.60
N ARG A 47 -14.69 -5.45 4.76
CA ARG A 47 -14.86 -4.06 4.39
C ARG A 47 -15.74 -3.43 5.44
N ASP A 48 -15.24 -2.37 6.06
CA ASP A 48 -16.13 -1.43 6.72
C ASP A 48 -17.13 -0.85 5.69
N ARG A 49 -18.20 -0.18 6.16
CA ARG A 49 -19.30 0.36 5.33
C ARG A 49 -18.82 1.23 4.15
N HIS A 50 -17.59 1.75 4.20
CA HIS A 50 -16.96 2.54 3.13
C HIS A 50 -16.08 1.75 2.14
N GLY A 51 -15.88 0.45 2.34
CA GLY A 51 -15.01 -0.38 1.52
C GLY A 51 -13.52 -0.30 1.87
N THR A 52 -13.20 0.29 3.03
CA THR A 52 -11.88 0.33 3.66
C THR A 52 -11.72 -0.86 4.60
N SER A 53 -10.48 -1.34 4.76
CA SER A 53 -10.15 -2.38 5.75
C SER A 53 -9.17 -1.80 6.77
N PRO A 54 -9.49 -1.80 8.08
CA PRO A 54 -8.49 -1.48 9.10
C PRO A 54 -7.36 -2.50 9.06
N LEU A 55 -6.13 -2.05 9.33
CA LEU A 55 -5.00 -2.94 9.53
C LEU A 55 -4.80 -3.23 11.00
N SER A 56 -4.74 -4.52 11.32
CA SER A 56 -4.41 -4.98 12.66
C SER A 56 -3.00 -4.53 13.04
N GLN A 57 -2.77 -4.31 14.33
CA GLN A 57 -1.49 -3.82 14.84
C GLN A 57 -0.33 -4.73 14.38
N ALA A 58 -0.54 -6.05 14.42
CA ALA A 58 0.42 -7.04 13.96
C ALA A 58 0.81 -6.92 12.46
N ASP A 59 -0.13 -6.53 11.59
CA ASP A 59 0.15 -6.28 10.17
C ASP A 59 0.94 -4.99 9.99
N ARG A 60 0.60 -3.94 10.75
CA ARG A 60 1.32 -2.66 10.72
C ARG A 60 2.77 -2.82 11.17
N ASP A 61 3.00 -3.58 12.23
CA ASP A 61 4.35 -3.90 12.71
C ASP A 61 5.13 -4.70 11.66
N PHE A 62 4.49 -5.66 11.00
CA PHE A 62 5.10 -6.45 9.92
C PHE A 62 5.45 -5.60 8.69
N ILE A 63 4.54 -4.74 8.24
CA ILE A 63 4.80 -3.82 7.11
C ILE A 63 5.95 -2.87 7.47
N THR A 64 5.99 -2.37 8.71
CA THR A 64 7.07 -1.50 9.20
C THR A 64 8.42 -2.21 9.18
N ASP A 65 8.47 -3.48 9.60
CA ASP A 65 9.69 -4.29 9.54
C ASP A 65 10.16 -4.52 8.09
N LYS A 66 9.23 -4.83 7.18
CA LYS A 66 9.53 -4.94 5.74
C LYS A 66 10.01 -3.64 5.12
N ALA A 67 9.42 -2.50 5.52
CA ALA A 67 9.85 -1.18 5.07
C ALA A 67 11.28 -0.84 5.53
N ARG A 68 11.70 -1.31 6.71
CA ARG A 68 13.08 -1.15 7.20
C ARG A 68 14.07 -2.03 6.44
N CYS A 69 13.67 -3.22 6.04
CA CYS A 69 14.50 -4.14 5.24
C CYS A 69 14.56 -3.76 3.76
N ALA A 70 13.55 -3.06 3.24
CA ALA A 70 13.56 -2.54 1.89
C ALA A 70 14.63 -1.44 1.76
N PRO A 71 15.40 -1.39 0.66
CA PRO A 71 16.22 -0.23 0.39
C PRO A 71 15.30 1.00 0.37
N PRO A 72 15.73 2.18 0.86
CA PRO A 72 14.89 3.36 0.85
C PRO A 72 14.48 3.64 -0.60
N SER A 73 13.22 3.31 -0.92
CA SER A 73 12.61 3.73 -2.18
C SER A 73 12.67 5.24 -2.17
N ARG A 74 13.45 5.79 -3.10
CA ARG A 74 13.61 7.24 -3.24
C ARG A 74 12.21 7.87 -3.25
N PRO A 75 11.91 8.86 -2.39
CA PRO A 75 10.64 9.58 -2.45
C PRO A 75 10.64 10.37 -3.77
N GLY A 76 10.13 9.75 -4.82
CA GLY A 76 10.40 10.15 -6.19
C GLY A 76 9.22 9.91 -7.13
N LEU A 77 7.99 10.00 -6.63
CA LEU A 77 6.83 10.21 -7.49
C LEU A 77 5.78 11.12 -6.82
N ARG A 78 6.23 12.23 -6.21
CA ARG A 78 5.37 13.41 -6.11
C ARG A 78 5.38 14.10 -7.48
N ALA A 79 4.28 13.93 -8.20
CA ALA A 79 3.72 14.83 -9.19
C ALA A 79 4.72 15.54 -10.12
N SER A 80 4.79 15.05 -11.35
CA SER A 80 5.09 15.85 -12.53
C SER A 80 4.22 17.10 -12.55
N GLY A 81 4.73 18.22 -12.04
CA GLY A 81 4.25 19.54 -12.43
C GLY A 81 4.78 19.82 -13.84
N PRO A 82 3.96 20.28 -14.80
CA PRO A 82 4.48 20.64 -16.10
C PRO A 82 5.44 21.83 -15.92
N ALA A 83 6.70 21.62 -16.30
CA ALA A 83 7.64 22.71 -16.49
C ALA A 83 7.06 23.62 -17.59
N SER A 84 6.38 24.69 -17.17
CA SER A 84 6.06 25.81 -18.06
C SER A 84 7.37 26.50 -18.37
N THR A 85 8.01 26.05 -19.44
CA THR A 85 9.06 26.78 -20.12
C THR A 85 8.47 28.13 -20.52
N GLN A 86 8.82 29.18 -19.78
CA GLN A 86 8.66 30.55 -20.25
C GLN A 86 9.49 30.68 -21.51
N ARG A 87 8.79 30.71 -22.65
CA ARG A 87 9.37 31.08 -23.94
C ARG A 87 9.26 32.60 -24.02
N THR A 88 10.42 33.24 -24.07
CA THR A 88 10.66 34.64 -24.39
C THR A 88 9.97 35.05 -25.68
N GLU A 89 9.23 36.16 -25.66
CA GLU A 89 9.01 37.09 -26.77
C GLU A 89 9.01 38.52 -26.24
#